data_AF-A0AAN2YX20-F1
#
_entry.id   AF-A0AAN2YX20-F1
#
_cell.length_a   1.000
_cell.length_b   1.000
_cell.length_c   1.000
_cell.angle_alpha   90.00
_cell.angle_beta   90.00
_cell.angle_gamma   90.00
#
_symmetry.space_group_name_H-M   'P 1'
#
loop_
_entity.id
_entity.type
_entity.pdbx_description
1 polymer ?
#
loop_
_entity_poly.entity_id
_entity_poly.type
_entity_poly.pdbx_seq_one_letter_code
_entity_poly.pdbx_strand_id
1 'polypeptide(L)'
;MKNKIFYVLVLAFLVFISFYYGGLIKQNVLRVNDFVIGNFYNIKDYLGEKISEHFNQANQIQQLKARNKELEDIAVKVTSFANQLNRILEDQNSTKYLPQVSLTRVISYVQLNDYKKLWLDWSKIPVGKNRGLIYQGYTAGIAINKNGRAMALLQGDDQCVFSVYIGKSKAPGLIQGEDGRIVVKFIPKWAKINIGDEILTSGLDNIFFSDIPVGIVNRIDDEDMYQSVEVKPYVKISIPAYLYVVDNL
;
A
#
# COMPACT_ATOMS: atom_id res chain seq x y z
N MET A 1 -75.71 30.70 -48.81
CA MET A 1 -75.08 30.53 -47.47
C MET A 1 -74.80 29.07 -47.06
N LYS A 2 -75.48 28.06 -47.62
CA LYS A 2 -75.29 26.63 -47.22
C LYS A 2 -73.91 26.01 -47.54
N ASN A 3 -73.24 26.39 -48.63
CA ASN A 3 -71.94 25.78 -48.99
C ASN A 3 -70.78 26.20 -48.09
N LYS A 4 -70.78 27.40 -47.53
CA LYS A 4 -69.69 27.86 -46.63
C LYS A 4 -69.73 27.14 -45.27
N ILE A 5 -70.91 26.80 -44.78
CA ILE A 5 -71.12 26.08 -43.52
C ILE A 5 -70.62 24.63 -43.61
N PHE A 6 -70.79 23.99 -44.77
CA PHE A 6 -70.27 22.64 -45.01
C PHE A 6 -68.74 22.58 -44.91
N TYR A 7 -68.02 23.52 -45.54
CA TYR A 7 -66.56 23.56 -45.45
C TYR A 7 -66.06 23.85 -44.03
N VAL A 8 -66.77 24.69 -43.27
CA VAL A 8 -66.44 24.95 -41.85
C VAL A 8 -66.65 23.71 -40.99
N LEU A 9 -67.72 22.93 -41.24
CA LEU A 9 -67.96 21.66 -40.54
C LEU A 9 -66.93 20.59 -40.89
N VAL A 10 -66.52 20.49 -42.15
CA VAL A 10 -65.45 19.56 -42.58
C VAL A 10 -64.11 19.95 -41.96
N LEU A 11 -63.79 21.25 -41.91
CA LEU A 11 -62.56 21.72 -41.28
C LEU A 11 -62.58 21.50 -39.76
N ALA A 12 -63.71 21.76 -39.10
CA ALA A 12 -63.89 21.48 -37.68
C ALA A 12 -63.79 19.97 -37.38
N PHE A 13 -64.32 19.11 -38.26
CA PHE A 13 -64.22 17.66 -38.14
C PHE A 13 -62.77 17.16 -38.32
N LEU A 14 -62.03 17.71 -39.28
CA LEU A 14 -60.60 17.41 -39.47
C LEU A 14 -59.76 17.86 -38.27
N VAL A 15 -60.02 19.06 -37.74
CA VAL A 15 -59.36 19.57 -36.52
C VAL A 15 -59.71 18.70 -35.32
N PHE A 16 -60.98 18.28 -35.19
CA PHE A 16 -61.43 17.40 -34.13
C PHE A 16 -60.76 16.02 -34.19
N ILE A 17 -60.65 15.42 -35.37
CA ILE A 17 -59.90 14.17 -35.59
C ILE A 17 -58.42 14.35 -35.24
N SER A 18 -57.81 15.48 -35.65
CA SER A 18 -56.42 15.78 -35.35
C SER A 18 -56.17 15.95 -33.84
N PHE A 19 -57.08 16.58 -33.10
CA PHE A 19 -56.98 16.71 -31.65
C PHE A 19 -57.28 15.40 -30.92
N TYR A 20 -58.25 14.61 -31.40
CA TYR A 20 -58.67 13.36 -30.78
C TYR A 20 -57.62 12.24 -30.96
N TYR A 21 -57.04 12.12 -32.17
CA TYR A 21 -56.03 11.09 -32.47
C TYR A 21 -54.59 11.57 -32.31
N GLY A 22 -54.33 12.89 -32.25
CA GLY A 22 -52.99 13.44 -32.07
C GLY A 22 -52.30 13.01 -30.78
N GLY A 23 -53.06 12.83 -29.69
CA GLY A 23 -52.53 12.32 -28.41
C GLY A 23 -52.13 10.83 -28.46
N LEU A 24 -52.95 9.99 -29.11
CA LEU A 24 -52.70 8.55 -29.24
C LEU A 24 -51.54 8.25 -30.19
N ILE A 25 -51.44 8.98 -31.31
CA ILE A 25 -50.34 8.85 -32.26
C ILE A 25 -49.02 9.29 -31.61
N LYS A 26 -49.02 10.42 -30.89
CA LYS A 26 -47.83 10.92 -30.19
C LYS A 26 -47.35 9.94 -29.12
N GLN A 27 -48.24 9.32 -28.35
CA GLN A 27 -47.85 8.36 -27.32
C GLN A 27 -47.32 7.04 -27.89
N ASN A 28 -47.90 6.54 -28.98
CA ASN A 28 -47.42 5.30 -29.62
C ASN A 28 -46.11 5.50 -30.38
N VAL A 29 -45.93 6.64 -31.06
CA VAL A 29 -44.66 6.96 -31.74
C VAL A 29 -43.53 7.17 -30.73
N LEU A 30 -43.80 7.82 -29.59
CA LEU A 30 -42.82 7.96 -28.52
C LEU A 30 -42.46 6.59 -27.92
N ARG A 31 -43.42 5.70 -27.69
CA ARG A 31 -43.13 4.33 -27.20
C ARG A 31 -42.29 3.50 -28.18
N VAL A 32 -42.54 3.60 -29.48
CA VAL A 32 -41.73 2.91 -30.49
C VAL A 32 -40.32 3.49 -30.54
N ASN A 33 -40.19 4.82 -30.46
CA ASN A 33 -38.90 5.49 -30.40
C ASN A 33 -38.10 5.07 -29.15
N ASP A 34 -38.73 5.07 -27.97
CA ASP A 34 -38.09 4.67 -26.72
C ASP A 34 -37.69 3.19 -26.72
N PHE A 35 -38.50 2.32 -27.34
CA PHE A 35 -38.18 0.90 -27.49
C PHE A 35 -37.01 0.67 -28.46
N VAL A 36 -36.98 1.37 -29.60
CA VAL A 36 -35.92 1.23 -30.61
C VAL A 36 -34.61 1.81 -30.08
N ILE A 37 -34.65 3.00 -29.47
CA ILE A 37 -33.48 3.66 -28.89
C ILE A 37 -32.97 2.85 -27.69
N GLY A 38 -33.86 2.40 -26.80
CA GLY A 38 -33.51 1.57 -25.66
C GLY A 38 -32.85 0.24 -26.06
N ASN A 39 -33.41 -0.45 -27.07
CA ASN A 39 -32.80 -1.69 -27.58
C ASN A 39 -31.47 -1.45 -28.28
N PHE A 40 -31.31 -0.35 -29.01
CA PHE A 40 -30.04 -0.04 -29.67
C PHE A 40 -28.92 0.23 -28.66
N TYR A 41 -29.21 0.99 -27.59
CA TYR A 41 -28.26 1.21 -26.49
C TYR A 41 -27.94 -0.10 -25.76
N ASN A 42 -28.95 -0.91 -25.43
CA ASN A 42 -28.75 -2.20 -24.76
C ASN A 42 -27.90 -3.18 -25.60
N ILE A 43 -28.06 -3.19 -26.93
CA ILE A 43 -27.26 -4.03 -27.83
C ILE A 43 -25.82 -3.50 -27.93
N LYS A 44 -25.66 -2.17 -28.03
CA LYS A 44 -24.34 -1.54 -28.07
C LYS A 44 -23.57 -1.76 -26.76
N ASP A 45 -24.23 -1.65 -25.63
CA ASP A 45 -23.64 -1.83 -24.31
C ASP A 45 -23.34 -3.31 -24.05
N TYR A 46 -24.24 -4.23 -24.43
CA TYR A 46 -23.99 -5.68 -24.37
C TYR A 46 -22.82 -6.12 -25.25
N LEU A 47 -22.69 -5.57 -26.46
CA LEU A 47 -21.55 -5.86 -27.34
C LEU A 47 -20.26 -5.22 -26.81
N GLY A 48 -20.33 -4.02 -26.24
CA GLY A 48 -19.20 -3.34 -25.61
C GLY A 48 -18.66 -4.10 -24.39
N GLU A 49 -19.55 -4.53 -23.48
CA GLU A 49 -19.18 -5.31 -22.30
C GLU A 49 -18.59 -6.67 -22.67
N LYS A 50 -19.23 -7.42 -23.57
CA LYS A 50 -18.77 -8.77 -23.94
C LYS A 50 -17.47 -8.77 -24.73
N ILE A 51 -17.22 -7.75 -25.55
CA ILE A 51 -15.94 -7.58 -26.26
C ILE A 51 -14.83 -7.21 -25.26
N SER A 52 -15.13 -6.32 -24.30
CA SER A 52 -14.20 -5.93 -23.23
C SER A 52 -13.81 -7.09 -22.30
N GLU A 53 -14.78 -7.94 -21.94
CA GLU A 53 -14.57 -9.12 -21.08
C GLU A 53 -13.59 -10.15 -21.68
N HIS A 54 -13.53 -10.27 -23.01
CA HIS A 54 -12.71 -11.26 -23.70
C HIS A 54 -11.38 -10.73 -24.26
N PHE A 55 -11.30 -9.45 -24.71
CA PHE A 55 -10.10 -8.94 -25.37
C PHE A 55 -8.87 -8.84 -24.44
N ASN A 56 -9.08 -8.71 -23.12
CA ASN A 56 -7.99 -8.62 -22.14
C ASN A 56 -7.53 -9.98 -21.60
N GLN A 57 -8.20 -11.08 -21.94
CA GLN A 57 -7.91 -12.41 -21.38
C GLN A 57 -6.54 -12.94 -21.85
N ALA A 58 -6.18 -12.76 -23.12
CA ALA A 58 -4.89 -13.21 -23.63
C ALA A 58 -3.72 -12.48 -22.95
N ASN A 59 -3.82 -11.17 -22.80
CA ASN A 59 -2.83 -10.35 -22.09
C ASN A 59 -2.75 -10.75 -20.61
N GLN A 60 -3.88 -10.97 -19.95
CA GLN A 60 -3.94 -11.42 -18.56
C GLN A 60 -3.32 -12.81 -18.38
N ILE A 61 -3.62 -13.77 -19.27
CA ILE A 61 -3.00 -15.10 -19.24
C ILE A 61 -1.50 -15.02 -19.45
N GLN A 62 -1.03 -14.15 -20.35
CA GLN A 62 0.41 -13.94 -20.56
C GLN A 62 1.08 -13.33 -19.32
N GLN A 63 0.46 -12.34 -18.70
CA GLN A 63 0.93 -11.75 -17.43
C GLN A 63 0.97 -12.78 -16.30
N LEU A 64 -0.09 -13.59 -16.16
CA LEU A 64 -0.16 -14.65 -15.15
C LEU A 64 0.89 -15.73 -15.38
N LYS A 65 1.14 -16.14 -16.63
CA LYS A 65 2.23 -17.07 -16.95
C LYS A 65 3.60 -16.49 -16.61
N ALA A 66 3.85 -15.23 -16.93
CA ALA A 66 5.09 -14.55 -16.58
C ALA A 66 5.28 -14.48 -15.05
N ARG A 67 4.21 -14.13 -14.31
CA ARG A 67 4.21 -14.08 -12.85
C ARG A 67 4.43 -15.44 -12.22
N ASN A 68 3.79 -16.50 -12.73
CA ASN A 68 4.02 -17.86 -12.23
C ASN A 68 5.46 -18.29 -12.43
N LYS A 69 6.05 -18.01 -13.59
CA LYS A 69 7.46 -18.31 -13.85
C LYS A 69 8.41 -17.53 -12.91
N GLU A 70 8.11 -16.26 -12.64
CA GLU A 70 8.84 -15.44 -11.68
C GLU A 70 8.74 -16.03 -10.25
N LEU A 71 7.55 -16.43 -9.82
CA LEU A 71 7.32 -17.02 -8.52
C LEU A 71 8.03 -18.37 -8.34
N GLU A 72 8.02 -19.22 -9.38
CA GLU A 72 8.76 -20.48 -9.40
C GLU A 72 10.27 -20.25 -9.24
N ASP A 73 10.83 -19.28 -9.97
CA ASP A 73 12.26 -18.92 -9.86
C ASP A 73 12.61 -18.40 -8.45
N ILE A 74 11.76 -17.54 -7.87
CA ILE A 74 11.92 -17.06 -6.49
C ILE A 74 11.89 -18.23 -5.51
N ALA A 75 10.94 -19.16 -5.65
CA ALA A 75 10.82 -20.32 -4.76
C ALA A 75 12.09 -21.18 -4.78
N VAL A 76 12.62 -21.48 -5.97
CA VAL A 76 13.87 -22.26 -6.12
C VAL A 76 15.05 -21.54 -5.47
N LYS A 77 15.18 -20.23 -5.67
CA LYS A 77 16.25 -19.42 -5.06
C LYS A 77 16.16 -19.41 -3.53
N VAL A 78 14.95 -19.22 -2.98
CA VAL A 78 14.72 -19.24 -1.53
C VAL A 78 15.05 -20.60 -0.94
N THR A 79 14.63 -21.70 -1.58
CA THR A 79 14.99 -23.06 -1.14
C THR A 79 16.50 -23.29 -1.17
N SER A 80 17.19 -22.86 -2.23
CA SER A 80 18.64 -22.97 -2.33
C SER A 80 19.34 -22.18 -1.22
N PHE A 81 18.90 -20.94 -0.96
CA PHE A 81 19.43 -20.11 0.12
C PHE A 81 19.21 -20.73 1.51
N ALA A 82 18.00 -21.21 1.79
CA ALA A 82 17.69 -21.90 3.04
C ALA A 82 18.59 -23.13 3.25
N ASN A 83 18.84 -23.92 2.20
CA ASN A 83 19.74 -25.07 2.28
C ASN A 83 21.19 -24.66 2.54
N GLN A 84 21.69 -23.60 1.89
CA GLN A 84 23.04 -23.08 2.14
C GLN A 84 23.19 -22.58 3.57
N LEU A 85 22.20 -21.83 4.05
CA LEU A 85 22.17 -21.34 5.43
C LEU A 85 22.18 -22.50 6.43
N ASN A 86 21.36 -23.54 6.23
CA ASN A 86 21.37 -24.72 7.08
C ASN A 86 22.74 -25.39 7.12
N ARG A 87 23.42 -25.53 5.97
CA ARG A 87 24.79 -26.08 5.92
C ARG A 87 25.79 -25.24 6.71
N ILE A 88 25.71 -23.91 6.62
CA ILE A 88 26.57 -23.00 7.40
C ILE A 88 26.29 -23.14 8.90
N LEU A 89 25.02 -23.23 9.29
CA LEU A 89 24.61 -23.40 10.68
C LEU A 89 25.11 -24.75 11.24
N GLU A 90 24.96 -25.83 10.48
CA GLU A 90 25.51 -27.16 10.82
C GLU A 90 27.04 -27.12 11.00
N ASP A 91 27.77 -26.48 10.08
CA ASP A 91 29.23 -26.32 10.15
C ASP A 91 29.68 -25.54 11.40
N GLN A 92 28.90 -24.53 11.81
CA GLN A 92 29.16 -23.76 13.02
C GLN A 92 28.65 -24.42 14.32
N ASN A 93 28.18 -25.68 14.27
CA ASN A 93 27.53 -26.36 15.41
C ASN A 93 26.35 -25.56 16.01
N SER A 94 25.77 -24.65 15.22
CA SER A 94 24.63 -23.84 15.63
C SER A 94 23.35 -24.47 15.08
N THR A 95 22.43 -24.81 15.96
CA THR A 95 21.12 -25.38 15.58
C THR A 95 20.02 -24.32 15.48
N LYS A 96 20.35 -23.04 15.72
CA LYS A 96 19.37 -21.95 15.75
C LYS A 96 19.73 -20.85 14.78
N TYR A 97 18.80 -20.57 13.87
CA TYR A 97 18.77 -19.33 13.14
C TYR A 97 18.48 -18.18 14.12
N LEU A 98 19.45 -17.27 14.24
CA LEU A 98 19.29 -15.95 14.81
C LEU A 98 19.38 -15.00 13.60
N PRO A 99 18.40 -14.13 13.34
CA PRO A 99 17.39 -13.57 14.26
C PRO A 99 16.03 -14.30 14.31
N GLN A 100 15.34 -14.22 15.45
CA GLN A 100 13.97 -14.74 15.62
C GLN A 100 12.93 -13.61 15.54
N VAL A 101 11.88 -13.84 14.73
CA VAL A 101 10.78 -12.90 14.56
C VAL A 101 9.42 -13.55 14.82
N SER A 102 8.50 -12.83 15.45
CA SER A 102 7.11 -13.25 15.69
C SER A 102 6.11 -12.37 14.95
N LEU A 103 5.08 -12.98 14.37
CA LEU A 103 3.99 -12.24 13.73
C LEU A 103 3.06 -11.63 14.79
N THR A 104 2.73 -10.34 14.63
CA THR A 104 1.72 -9.63 15.41
C THR A 104 0.74 -8.90 14.50
N ARG A 105 -0.46 -8.63 15.03
CA ARG A 105 -1.52 -7.91 14.32
C ARG A 105 -1.66 -6.50 14.89
N VAL A 106 -1.83 -5.52 14.01
CA VAL A 106 -2.27 -4.18 14.42
C VAL A 106 -3.75 -4.20 14.81
N ILE A 107 -4.07 -3.73 16.02
CA ILE A 107 -5.44 -3.67 16.54
C ILE A 107 -6.11 -2.37 16.12
N SER A 108 -5.49 -1.23 16.43
CA SER A 108 -6.05 0.10 16.17
C SER A 108 -4.98 1.18 16.25
N TYR A 109 -5.32 2.40 15.83
CA TYR A 109 -4.57 3.58 16.25
C TYR A 109 -4.69 3.81 17.76
N VAL A 110 -3.67 4.43 18.35
CA VAL A 110 -3.71 4.86 19.76
C VAL A 110 -4.59 6.09 19.92
N GLN A 111 -4.52 7.02 18.97
CA GLN A 111 -5.38 8.21 18.89
C GLN A 111 -5.81 8.43 17.43
N LEU A 112 -7.01 8.95 17.20
CA LEU A 112 -7.57 9.08 15.84
C LEU A 112 -6.80 10.06 14.92
N ASN A 113 -6.10 11.04 15.49
CA ASN A 113 -5.29 12.00 14.73
C ASN A 113 -3.80 11.65 14.68
N ASP A 114 -3.37 10.59 15.39
CA ASP A 114 -1.97 10.18 15.46
C ASP A 114 -1.80 8.84 14.76
N TYR A 115 -1.56 8.93 13.45
CA TYR A 115 -1.37 7.76 12.60
C TYR A 115 -0.02 7.06 12.80
N LYS A 116 0.84 7.59 13.69
CA LYS A 116 2.20 7.10 13.93
C LYS A 116 2.24 6.10 15.09
N LYS A 117 1.15 5.96 15.84
CA LYS A 117 1.07 5.07 17.00
C LYS A 117 -0.06 4.07 16.86
N LEU A 118 0.28 2.79 17.06
CA LEU A 118 -0.65 1.68 16.91
C LEU A 118 -0.65 0.78 18.14
N TRP A 119 -1.80 0.26 18.52
CA TRP A 119 -1.89 -0.85 19.46
C TRP A 119 -1.64 -2.18 18.73
N LEU A 120 -0.84 -3.05 19.32
CA LEU A 120 -0.50 -4.37 18.78
C LEU A 120 -1.11 -5.49 19.62
N ASP A 121 -1.53 -6.55 18.95
CA ASP A 121 -1.90 -7.82 19.57
C ASP A 121 -0.63 -8.65 19.82
N TRP A 122 0.12 -8.25 20.85
CA TRP A 122 1.36 -8.91 21.24
C TRP A 122 1.46 -9.00 22.76
N SER A 123 1.40 -10.22 23.29
CA SER A 123 1.27 -10.49 24.72
C SER A 123 2.61 -10.61 25.45
N LYS A 124 3.71 -10.90 24.73
CA LYS A 124 5.04 -11.19 25.29
C LYS A 124 5.96 -9.96 25.24
N ILE A 125 5.51 -8.84 25.78
CA ILE A 125 6.24 -7.57 25.68
C ILE A 125 7.32 -7.51 26.77
N PRO A 126 8.62 -7.48 26.42
CA PRO A 126 9.66 -7.31 27.42
C PRO A 126 9.53 -5.92 28.06
N VAL A 127 9.61 -5.86 29.40
CA VAL A 127 9.59 -4.59 30.13
C VAL A 127 10.96 -3.92 29.99
N GLY A 128 10.97 -2.64 29.60
CA GLY A 128 12.20 -1.84 29.49
C GLY A 128 13.08 -2.15 28.27
N LYS A 129 12.60 -2.94 27.30
CA LYS A 129 13.30 -3.18 26.03
C LYS A 129 12.38 -2.93 24.85
N ASN A 130 12.83 -2.05 23.95
CA ASN A 130 12.15 -1.81 22.68
C ASN A 130 12.48 -2.95 21.71
N ARG A 131 11.54 -3.32 20.85
CA ARG A 131 11.75 -4.32 19.79
C ARG A 131 11.54 -3.72 18.41
N GLY A 132 12.32 -4.17 17.44
CA GLY A 132 12.13 -3.78 16.05
C GLY A 132 10.84 -4.33 15.49
N LEU A 133 10.15 -3.52 14.69
CA LEU A 133 9.01 -3.91 13.88
C LEU A 133 9.41 -3.95 12.41
N ILE A 134 9.02 -5.03 11.73
CA ILE A 134 9.33 -5.26 10.32
C ILE A 134 8.02 -5.46 9.56
N TYR A 135 7.88 -4.80 8.42
CA TYR A 135 6.76 -4.94 7.50
C TYR A 135 7.28 -5.13 6.08
N GLN A 136 6.84 -6.21 5.41
CA GLN A 136 7.27 -6.55 4.04
C GLN A 136 8.81 -6.66 3.87
N GLY A 137 9.53 -7.03 4.94
CA GLY A 137 11.00 -7.11 4.94
C GLY A 137 11.72 -5.78 5.23
N TYR A 138 10.99 -4.69 5.39
CA TYR A 138 11.51 -3.36 5.72
C TYR A 138 11.23 -2.97 7.17
N THR A 139 12.03 -2.07 7.72
CA THR A 139 11.73 -1.53 9.05
C THR A 139 10.43 -0.70 9.04
N ALA A 140 9.59 -0.94 10.03
CA ALA A 140 8.31 -0.29 10.23
C ALA A 140 8.34 0.74 11.36
N GLY A 141 9.16 0.48 12.37
CA GLY A 141 9.26 1.26 13.60
C GLY A 141 9.68 0.37 14.77
N ILE A 142 9.31 0.76 15.99
CA ILE A 142 9.63 0.01 17.20
C ILE A 142 8.38 -0.32 18.02
N ALA A 143 8.37 -1.46 18.68
CA ALA A 143 7.37 -1.84 19.67
C ALA A 143 7.88 -1.52 21.06
N ILE A 144 7.04 -0.87 21.86
CA ILE A 144 7.33 -0.52 23.25
C ILE A 144 6.24 -1.02 24.18
N ASN A 145 6.60 -1.22 25.46
CA ASN A 145 5.65 -1.49 26.52
C ASN A 145 5.08 -0.17 27.04
N LYS A 146 3.80 0.11 26.75
CA LYS A 146 3.07 1.24 27.33
C LYS A 146 2.03 0.71 28.31
N ASN A 147 2.32 0.81 29.61
CA ASN A 147 1.41 0.41 30.69
C ASN A 147 0.91 -1.05 30.57
N GLY A 148 1.80 -1.98 30.21
CA GLY A 148 1.46 -3.40 30.04
C GLY A 148 0.84 -3.75 28.69
N ARG A 149 0.75 -2.80 27.75
CA ARG A 149 0.23 -3.02 26.39
C ARG A 149 1.30 -2.74 25.34
N ALA A 150 1.26 -3.50 24.25
CA ALA A 150 2.20 -3.38 23.13
C ALA A 150 1.79 -2.20 22.26
N MET A 151 2.64 -1.20 22.18
CA MET A 151 2.41 -0.03 21.33
C MET A 151 3.50 0.04 20.26
N ALA A 152 3.12 0.08 19.00
CA ALA A 152 4.02 0.42 17.91
C ALA A 152 4.19 1.95 17.86
N LEU A 153 5.43 2.38 17.75
CA LEU A 153 5.85 3.70 17.32
C LEU A 153 6.41 3.54 15.91
N LEU A 154 5.72 4.08 14.91
CA LEU A 154 6.18 4.03 13.52
C LEU A 154 7.37 4.97 13.31
N GLN A 155 8.16 4.76 12.25
CA GLN A 155 9.40 5.51 11.99
C GLN A 155 9.27 7.05 12.03
N GLY A 156 8.10 7.60 11.69
CA GLY A 156 7.87 9.05 11.72
C GLY A 156 7.51 9.60 13.11
N ASP A 157 7.38 8.74 14.12
CA ASP A 157 7.14 9.15 15.50
C ASP A 157 8.44 9.61 16.17
N ASP A 158 8.38 10.70 16.92
CA ASP A 158 9.58 11.32 17.50
C ASP A 158 10.23 10.47 18.60
N GLN A 159 9.47 9.50 19.14
CA GLN A 159 9.97 8.52 20.10
C GLN A 159 10.46 7.24 19.42
N CYS A 160 10.29 7.08 18.10
CA CYS A 160 10.82 5.95 17.35
C CYS A 160 12.31 6.19 17.04
N VAL A 161 13.17 5.64 17.89
CA VAL A 161 14.63 5.84 17.80
C VAL A 161 15.34 4.49 17.75
N PHE A 162 16.22 4.32 16.76
CA PHE A 162 17.10 3.15 16.63
C PHE A 162 18.36 3.45 15.81
N SER A 163 19.32 2.54 15.83
CA SER A 163 20.66 2.68 15.25
C SER A 163 20.73 2.13 13.83
N VAL A 164 21.37 2.90 12.94
CA VAL A 164 21.44 2.59 11.50
C VAL A 164 22.85 2.77 10.95
N TYR A 165 23.09 2.14 9.82
CA TYR A 165 24.23 2.36 8.95
C TYR A 165 23.79 2.99 7.64
N ILE A 166 24.58 3.94 7.13
CA ILE A 166 24.33 4.60 5.84
C ILE A 166 25.44 4.24 4.85
N GLY A 167 25.02 3.87 3.64
CA GLY A 167 25.89 3.64 2.51
C GLY A 167 26.84 2.44 2.67
N LYS A 168 27.68 2.25 1.66
CA LYS A 168 28.62 1.10 1.59
C LYS A 168 29.72 1.16 2.67
N SER A 169 30.06 2.36 3.13
CA SER A 169 31.04 2.58 4.19
C SER A 169 30.50 2.27 5.59
N LYS A 170 29.20 1.92 5.72
CA LYS A 170 28.50 1.68 6.98
C LYS A 170 28.73 2.82 7.99
N ALA A 171 28.52 4.06 7.54
CA ALA A 171 28.59 5.22 8.42
C ALA A 171 27.53 5.11 9.52
N PRO A 172 27.87 5.21 10.81
CA PRO A 172 26.90 5.06 11.89
C PRO A 172 26.01 6.30 12.00
N GLY A 173 24.76 6.09 12.42
CA GLY A 173 23.82 7.15 12.74
C GLY A 173 22.65 6.65 13.59
N LEU A 174 21.84 7.59 14.08
CA LEU A 174 20.64 7.32 14.86
C LEU A 174 19.42 7.81 14.09
N ILE A 175 18.50 6.92 13.75
CA ILE A 175 17.25 7.32 13.12
C ILE A 175 16.26 7.82 14.17
N GLN A 176 15.50 8.84 13.81
CA GLN A 176 14.47 9.45 14.64
C GLN A 176 13.36 10.04 13.75
N GLY A 177 12.11 9.94 14.21
CA GLY A 177 11.01 10.70 13.61
C GLY A 177 11.08 12.20 13.95
N GLU A 178 10.76 13.06 13.00
CA GLU A 178 10.69 14.51 13.25
C GLU A 178 9.53 15.11 12.46
N ASP A 179 8.45 15.46 13.16
CA ASP A 179 7.22 16.00 12.56
C ASP A 179 6.66 15.11 11.44
N GLY A 180 6.77 13.78 11.61
CA GLY A 180 6.32 12.80 10.62
C GLY A 180 7.31 12.54 9.47
N ARG A 181 8.41 13.28 9.41
CA ARG A 181 9.58 12.93 8.57
C ARG A 181 10.44 11.93 9.32
N ILE A 182 11.33 11.27 8.59
CA ILE A 182 12.29 10.31 9.14
C ILE A 182 13.67 10.89 8.88
N VAL A 183 14.47 11.04 9.93
CA VAL A 183 15.79 11.68 9.85
C VAL A 183 16.80 10.77 10.51
N VAL A 184 18.00 10.65 9.94
CA VAL A 184 19.16 10.07 10.64
C VAL A 184 20.04 11.21 11.14
N LYS A 185 20.32 11.21 12.43
CA LYS A 185 21.14 12.22 13.13
C LYS A 185 22.46 11.62 13.61
N PHE A 186 23.36 12.51 14.03
CA PHE A 186 24.66 12.18 14.62
C PHE A 186 25.60 11.42 13.67
N ILE A 187 25.50 11.68 12.37
CA ILE A 187 26.42 11.07 11.39
C ILE A 187 27.76 11.80 11.49
N PRO A 188 28.89 11.09 11.64
CA PRO A 188 30.19 11.74 11.75
C PRO A 188 30.55 12.57 10.51
N LYS A 189 31.11 13.77 10.70
CA LYS A 189 31.49 14.70 9.61
C LYS A 189 32.46 14.11 8.59
N TRP A 190 33.30 13.16 8.99
CA TRP A 190 34.25 12.49 8.09
C TRP A 190 33.58 11.49 7.15
N ALA A 191 32.35 11.06 7.45
CA ALA A 191 31.63 10.11 6.62
C ALA A 191 31.18 10.78 5.31
N LYS A 192 31.51 10.13 4.19
CA LYS A 192 31.05 10.55 2.86
C LYS A 192 29.69 9.92 2.60
N ILE A 193 28.64 10.74 2.61
CA ILE A 193 27.26 10.34 2.35
C ILE A 193 26.81 10.96 1.04
N ASN A 194 26.05 10.21 0.24
CA ASN A 194 25.46 10.68 -1.02
C ASN A 194 23.95 10.48 -1.00
N ILE A 195 23.24 11.34 -1.75
CA ILE A 195 21.82 11.14 -2.01
C ILE A 195 21.63 9.81 -2.76
N GLY A 196 20.65 9.02 -2.31
CA GLY A 196 20.39 7.68 -2.81
C GLY A 196 21.18 6.57 -2.10
N ASP A 197 22.08 6.90 -1.17
CA ASP A 197 22.72 5.87 -0.35
C ASP A 197 21.67 5.11 0.48
N GLU A 198 21.84 3.80 0.55
CA GLU A 198 20.96 2.91 1.30
C GLU A 198 21.19 3.03 2.80
N ILE A 199 20.10 2.97 3.57
CA ILE A 199 20.11 3.00 5.02
C ILE A 199 19.60 1.66 5.53
N LEU A 200 20.42 1.01 6.36
CA LEU A 200 20.17 -0.31 6.94
C LEU A 200 20.23 -0.22 8.46
N THR A 201 19.56 -1.13 9.18
CA THR A 201 19.73 -1.25 10.64
C THR A 201 21.16 -1.66 10.99
N SER A 202 21.71 -1.09 12.07
CA SER A 202 23.07 -1.43 12.50
C SER A 202 23.13 -2.69 13.38
N GLY A 203 22.05 -2.94 14.12
CA GLY A 203 21.98 -4.01 15.12
C GLY A 203 22.73 -3.73 16.43
N LEU A 204 23.31 -2.53 16.62
CA LEU A 204 24.10 -2.19 17.81
C LEU A 204 23.28 -1.89 19.06
N ASP A 205 22.00 -1.56 18.92
CA ASP A 205 21.10 -1.15 20.01
C ASP A 205 20.24 -2.28 20.58
N ASN A 206 20.40 -3.50 20.06
CA ASN A 206 19.58 -4.66 20.37
C ASN A 206 18.05 -4.49 20.12
N ILE A 207 17.66 -3.58 19.22
CA ILE A 207 16.28 -3.40 18.76
C ILE A 207 16.03 -4.22 17.49
N PHE A 208 16.96 -4.12 16.54
CA PHE A 208 16.94 -4.84 15.27
C PHE A 208 18.19 -5.71 15.14
N PHE A 209 18.16 -6.70 14.26
CA PHE A 209 19.39 -7.31 13.75
C PHE A 209 19.97 -6.43 12.64
N SER A 210 21.24 -6.63 12.29
CA SER A 210 21.92 -5.85 11.25
C SER A 210 21.30 -6.08 9.88
N ASP A 211 21.42 -5.07 9.01
CA ASP A 211 21.15 -5.16 7.57
C ASP A 211 19.67 -5.29 7.16
N ILE A 212 18.72 -4.85 8.01
CA ILE A 212 17.31 -4.68 7.60
C ILE A 212 17.15 -3.34 6.89
N PRO A 213 16.58 -3.29 5.68
CA PRO A 213 16.47 -2.04 4.95
C PRO A 213 15.44 -1.08 5.56
N VAL A 214 15.84 0.19 5.64
CA VAL A 214 15.04 1.29 6.18
C VAL A 214 14.52 2.18 5.05
N GLY A 215 15.42 2.64 4.19
CA GLY A 215 15.13 3.59 3.13
C GLY A 215 16.39 4.07 2.45
N ILE A 216 16.28 5.22 1.77
CA ILE A 216 17.39 5.87 1.08
C ILE A 216 17.55 7.32 1.53
N VAL A 217 18.77 7.84 1.43
CA VAL A 217 19.07 9.26 1.67
C VAL A 217 18.33 10.12 0.63
N ASN A 218 17.46 11.00 1.11
CA ASN A 218 16.68 11.94 0.29
C ASN A 218 17.31 13.33 0.25
N ARG A 219 17.76 13.82 1.41
CA ARG A 219 18.44 15.12 1.57
C ARG A 219 19.55 14.97 2.61
N ILE A 220 20.62 15.73 2.44
CA ILE A 220 21.73 15.83 3.40
C ILE A 220 21.72 17.23 3.98
N ASP A 221 21.66 17.32 5.30
CA ASP A 221 21.66 18.55 6.07
C ASP A 221 22.97 18.60 6.88
N ASP A 222 23.82 19.57 6.58
CA ASP A 222 25.14 19.70 7.21
C ASP A 222 25.04 20.60 8.45
N GLU A 223 25.03 20.00 9.64
CA GLU A 223 24.95 20.73 10.93
C GLU A 223 26.36 20.98 11.51
N ASP A 224 26.55 21.86 12.49
CA ASP A 224 27.92 22.27 12.89
C ASP A 224 28.80 21.11 13.39
N MET A 225 28.26 20.19 14.20
CA MET A 225 29.04 19.10 14.84
C MET A 225 28.89 17.73 14.17
N TYR A 226 27.81 17.51 13.44
CA TYR A 226 27.49 16.24 12.78
C TYR A 226 26.74 16.50 11.48
N GLN A 227 26.54 15.46 10.66
CA GLN A 227 25.65 15.54 9.50
C GLN A 227 24.34 14.84 9.85
N SER A 228 23.23 15.34 9.33
CA SER A 228 21.95 14.66 9.36
C SER A 228 21.44 14.42 7.94
N VAL A 229 20.59 13.42 7.78
CA VAL A 229 19.97 13.14 6.48
C VAL A 229 18.48 12.88 6.64
N GLU A 230 17.70 13.45 5.73
CA GLU A 230 16.30 13.08 5.59
C GLU A 230 16.19 11.77 4.82
N VAL A 231 15.35 10.87 5.31
CA VAL A 231 15.17 9.51 4.78
C VAL A 231 13.88 9.42 4.01
N LYS A 232 13.95 8.84 2.81
CA LYS A 232 12.78 8.33 2.11
C LYS A 232 12.60 6.85 2.48
N PRO A 233 11.59 6.48 3.30
CA PRO A 233 11.41 5.10 3.73
C PRO A 233 10.95 4.21 2.57
N TYR A 234 11.34 2.94 2.61
CA TYR A 234 10.86 1.96 1.64
C TYR A 234 9.39 1.59 1.82
N VAL A 235 8.89 1.68 3.06
CA VAL A 235 7.55 1.25 3.39
C VAL A 235 6.76 2.35 4.11
N LYS A 236 5.47 2.40 3.81
CA LYS A 236 4.48 3.21 4.54
C LYS A 236 3.40 2.28 5.05
N ILE A 237 3.06 2.39 6.33
CA ILE A 237 2.10 1.48 6.96
C ILE A 237 0.72 2.13 6.98
N SER A 238 -0.29 1.34 6.58
CA SER A 238 -1.71 1.63 6.73
C SER A 238 -2.40 0.46 7.43
N ILE A 239 -3.51 0.67 8.14
CA ILE A 239 -4.30 -0.42 8.76
C ILE A 239 -5.27 -1.07 7.76
N PRO A 240 -5.62 -2.38 7.92
CA PRO A 240 -5.14 -3.38 8.87
C PRO A 240 -3.91 -4.17 8.34
N ALA A 241 -2.76 -4.01 9.01
CA ALA A 241 -1.50 -4.66 8.66
C ALA A 241 -1.06 -5.70 9.71
N TYR A 242 -0.37 -6.75 9.24
CA TYR A 242 0.40 -7.65 10.09
C TYR A 242 1.86 -7.21 10.09
N LEU A 243 2.51 -7.23 11.25
CA LEU A 243 3.90 -6.84 11.43
C LEU A 243 4.68 -8.02 12.02
N TYR A 244 5.97 -8.07 11.78
CA TYR A 244 6.89 -8.96 12.47
C TYR A 244 7.60 -8.20 13.59
N VAL A 245 7.66 -8.77 14.79
CA VAL A 245 8.40 -8.26 15.94
C VAL A 245 9.70 -9.02 16.06
N VAL A 246 10.81 -8.33 16.28
CA VAL A 246 12.11 -8.94 16.60
C VAL A 246 12.09 -9.43 18.05
N ASP A 247 12.11 -10.74 18.27
CA ASP A 247 12.02 -11.33 19.61
C ASP A 247 13.39 -11.38 20.30
N ASN A 248 14.35 -11.97 19.61
CA ASN A 248 15.72 -12.22 20.05
C ASN A 248 16.69 -12.01 18.89
N LEU A 249 17.86 -11.48 19.25
CA LEU A 249 18.99 -11.19 18.38
C LEU A 249 20.09 -12.21 18.61
#